data_AF-A0A9R0ZUZ1-F1
#
_entry.id   AF-A0A9R0ZUZ1-F1
#
_cell.length_a   1.000
_cell.length_b   1.000
_cell.length_c   1.000
_cell.angle_alpha   90.00
_cell.angle_beta   90.00
_cell.angle_gamma   90.00
#
_symmetry.space_group_name_H-M   'P 1'
#
loop_
_entity.id
_entity.type
_entity.pdbx_description
1 polymer ?
#
loop_
_entity_poly.entity_id
_entity_poly.type
_entity_poly.pdbx_seq_one_letter_code
_entity_poly.pdbx_strand_id
1 'polypeptide(L)'
;MDPLRILLPRAQAQPLLPLPAGVPAPSVSPRLVPRRRARRHRNGAARMLPASAVASESPWKEQEPASGEKDERFDWLDQWYPFAPVEDLDLGAPHGKMVLGIRVVAWYDRGAGEWLVFDDACPHRLAPLSEGRIDDKGRLQCVYHGWCFDGRGACKFIPQAPALGPPVHNNSKACVASYPCVVQNKILWFYPRAEPEHRDVLQRKRPPFIKEIDDPSFVTSFLVRDMPYGYDVLAENLMDPSHVPYAHKGLLRGLPRLVDPGREEYDKEGGVPMAVKVEDSSVNGFASSQGPGYSKFVAPCTYYGSPASKKSEKNKPHIMLVFIIVPVAPGRSRVMWAFPRNFGLWLHKITPRWFDHIGVNAILDSDMYLLHIEERNFAKAGIENWQKSVYVPTSSDGTVVAFRNWFRKYCRFQVGWAAPTVDQLPATPTKDKLMDRYWSHVAQCTSCSAALKAMKALEVALQVASIAVVGLLTVAKGTLLTSVVQRAVIVSAAVLCFAASRWLADFIQKNFYFEDYVHAYK
;
A
#
# COMPACT_ATOMS: atom_id res chain seq x y z
N MET A 1 -1.80 -17.82 -31.97
CA MET A 1 -0.65 -17.14 -32.60
C MET A 1 -0.80 -15.66 -32.31
N ASP A 2 0.17 -15.08 -31.62
CA ASP A 2 0.04 -13.79 -30.93
C ASP A 2 0.88 -12.72 -31.66
N PRO A 3 0.27 -11.64 -32.21
CA PRO A 3 0.93 -10.73 -33.14
C PRO A 3 1.64 -9.52 -32.49
N LEU A 4 2.20 -9.66 -31.29
CA LEU A 4 2.90 -8.56 -30.58
C LEU A 4 4.40 -8.81 -30.34
N ARG A 5 5.03 -9.67 -31.16
CA ARG A 5 6.42 -10.11 -30.97
C ARG A 5 7.42 -9.56 -31.98
N ILE A 6 7.39 -8.26 -32.27
CA ILE A 6 8.42 -7.59 -33.08
C ILE A 6 8.72 -6.22 -32.44
N LEU A 7 10.02 -5.93 -32.27
CA LEU A 7 10.66 -4.71 -31.76
C LEU A 7 11.16 -4.71 -30.30
N LEU A 8 12.04 -5.65 -29.94
CA LEU A 8 13.13 -5.41 -28.97
C LEU A 8 14.37 -6.26 -29.36
N PRO A 9 15.58 -5.68 -29.49
CA PRO A 9 16.79 -6.48 -29.73
C PRO A 9 17.19 -7.26 -28.47
N ARG A 10 17.44 -8.57 -28.63
CA ARG A 10 18.03 -9.43 -27.59
C ARG A 10 19.45 -8.95 -27.26
N ALA A 11 19.68 -8.42 -26.06
CA ALA A 11 21.02 -8.33 -25.50
C ALA A 11 21.42 -9.73 -24.99
N GLN A 12 22.42 -10.33 -25.63
CA GLN A 12 23.04 -11.57 -25.16
C GLN A 12 23.92 -11.25 -23.94
N ALA A 13 23.68 -11.96 -22.84
CA ALA A 13 24.51 -11.89 -21.65
C ALA A 13 25.89 -12.53 -21.95
N GLN A 14 26.96 -11.75 -21.79
CA GLN A 14 28.33 -12.28 -21.74
C GLN A 14 28.62 -12.83 -20.34
N PRO A 15 29.36 -13.95 -20.22
CA PRO A 15 29.74 -14.51 -18.93
C PRO A 15 30.83 -13.66 -18.24
N LEU A 16 30.67 -13.44 -16.94
CA LEU A 16 31.61 -12.73 -16.09
C LEU A 16 32.88 -13.58 -15.86
N LEU A 17 34.05 -13.00 -16.14
CA LEU A 17 35.36 -13.57 -15.80
C LEU A 17 35.68 -13.36 -14.30
N PRO A 18 36.41 -14.29 -13.65
CA PRO A 18 36.75 -14.21 -12.23
C PRO A 18 37.83 -13.15 -11.94
N LEU A 19 37.69 -12.46 -10.81
CA LEU A 19 38.65 -11.47 -10.29
C LEU A 19 39.88 -12.16 -9.67
N PRO A 20 41.11 -11.65 -9.90
CA PRO A 20 42.30 -12.16 -9.23
C PRO A 20 42.47 -11.60 -7.82
N ALA A 21 42.95 -12.45 -6.91
CA ALA A 21 43.22 -12.13 -5.52
C ALA A 21 44.58 -11.41 -5.33
N GLY A 22 44.61 -10.46 -4.39
CA GLY A 22 45.81 -10.10 -3.63
C GLY A 22 46.57 -8.85 -4.07
N VAL A 23 46.37 -7.72 -3.35
CA VAL A 23 47.40 -6.69 -3.10
C VAL A 23 47.15 -6.08 -1.69
N PRO A 24 48.18 -5.85 -0.85
CA PRO A 24 48.02 -5.40 0.54
C PRO A 24 47.78 -3.89 0.64
N ALA A 25 47.02 -3.47 1.67
CA ALA A 25 46.77 -2.07 2.00
C ALA A 25 47.99 -1.41 2.68
N PRO A 26 48.29 -0.12 2.39
CA PRO A 26 49.35 0.62 3.08
C PRO A 26 48.89 1.18 4.42
N SER A 27 49.80 1.15 5.40
CA SER A 27 49.66 1.71 6.74
C SER A 27 49.72 3.24 6.74
N VAL A 28 48.80 3.89 7.46
CA VAL A 28 48.80 5.35 7.67
C VAL A 28 48.78 5.66 9.16
N SER A 29 49.82 6.37 9.61
CA SER A 29 50.04 6.82 10.98
C SER A 29 49.00 7.85 11.47
N PRO A 30 48.68 7.89 12.77
CA PRO A 30 47.68 8.81 13.31
C PRO A 30 48.22 10.24 13.43
N ARG A 31 47.52 11.22 12.84
CA ARG A 31 47.77 12.65 13.07
C ARG A 31 46.91 13.17 14.23
N LEU A 32 47.56 13.98 15.06
CA LEU A 32 47.10 14.60 16.30
C LEU A 32 45.83 15.46 16.13
N VAL A 33 44.87 15.27 17.04
CA VAL A 33 43.66 16.10 17.21
C VAL A 33 43.95 17.26 18.17
N PRO A 34 43.53 18.52 17.91
CA PRO A 34 43.75 19.63 18.84
C PRO A 34 42.79 19.62 20.02
N ARG A 35 43.36 19.73 21.24
CA ARG A 35 42.66 20.01 22.50
C ARG A 35 41.83 21.30 22.41
N ARG A 36 40.52 21.20 22.68
CA ARG A 36 39.69 22.35 23.10
C ARG A 36 39.09 22.13 24.49
N ARG A 37 39.02 23.23 25.22
CA ARG A 37 38.93 23.40 26.69
C ARG A 37 37.74 22.71 27.35
N ALA A 38 38.03 22.00 28.45
CA ALA A 38 37.05 21.52 29.41
C ALA A 38 36.46 22.70 30.22
N ARG A 39 35.13 22.83 30.21
CA ARG A 39 34.38 23.72 31.10
C ARG A 39 33.82 22.87 32.23
N ARG A 40 34.34 23.06 33.45
CA ARG A 40 33.86 22.42 34.69
C ARG A 40 32.38 22.77 34.91
N HIS A 41 31.50 21.78 34.85
CA HIS A 41 30.19 21.85 35.50
C HIS A 41 30.16 20.90 36.70
N ARG A 42 29.57 21.40 37.79
CA ARG A 42 29.52 20.82 39.13
C ARG A 42 28.79 19.47 39.15
N ASN A 43 29.40 18.51 39.84
CA ASN A 43 28.83 17.20 40.18
C ASN A 43 27.60 17.36 41.08
N GLY A 44 26.42 16.97 40.57
CA GLY A 44 25.32 16.45 41.37
C GLY A 44 25.28 14.95 41.15
N ALA A 45 25.82 14.16 42.09
CA ALA A 45 25.86 12.71 42.00
C ALA A 45 24.45 12.13 42.22
N ALA A 46 23.68 12.01 41.14
CA ALA A 46 22.58 11.06 41.08
C ALA A 46 23.17 9.70 40.68
N ARG A 47 22.97 8.72 41.55
CA ARG A 47 23.46 7.34 41.44
C ARG A 47 23.07 6.75 40.09
N MET A 48 24.06 6.50 39.23
CA MET A 48 23.89 5.85 37.93
C MET A 48 23.49 4.40 38.15
N LEU A 49 22.40 3.96 37.52
CA LEU A 49 22.18 2.55 37.22
C LEU A 49 22.76 2.29 35.83
N PRO A 50 23.58 1.25 35.64
CA PRO A 50 24.06 0.87 34.32
C PRO A 50 22.86 0.46 33.48
N ALA A 51 22.79 0.95 32.24
CA ALA A 51 21.94 0.36 31.22
C ALA A 51 22.53 -1.00 30.86
N SER A 52 22.17 -2.03 31.64
CA SER A 52 22.07 -3.33 31.01
C SER A 52 20.98 -3.17 29.96
N ALA A 53 21.30 -3.40 28.70
CA ALA A 53 20.31 -3.91 27.77
C ALA A 53 19.66 -5.09 28.48
N VAL A 54 18.49 -4.86 29.10
CA VAL A 54 17.74 -5.94 29.72
C VAL A 54 17.21 -6.70 28.51
N ALA A 55 17.97 -7.69 28.06
CA ALA A 55 17.37 -8.90 27.54
C ALA A 55 16.41 -9.34 28.66
N SER A 56 15.15 -8.93 28.56
CA SER A 56 14.13 -9.50 29.40
C SER A 56 14.04 -10.96 29.02
N GLU A 57 13.53 -11.81 29.92
CA GLU A 57 12.88 -13.04 29.47
C GLU A 57 12.05 -12.70 28.23
N SER A 58 12.14 -13.54 27.19
CA SER A 58 11.37 -13.37 25.96
C SER A 58 9.99 -12.82 26.32
N PRO A 59 9.55 -11.68 25.75
CA PRO A 59 8.23 -11.11 26.08
C PRO A 59 7.09 -12.11 25.83
N TRP A 60 7.40 -13.20 25.11
CA TRP A 60 6.62 -14.42 25.03
C TRP A 60 6.70 -15.27 26.30
N LYS A 61 5.66 -15.19 27.12
CA LYS A 61 5.26 -16.31 27.97
C LYS A 61 4.22 -17.11 27.19
N GLU A 62 4.46 -18.41 27.01
CA GLU A 62 3.43 -19.33 26.54
C GLU A 62 2.32 -19.36 27.59
N GLN A 63 1.31 -18.50 27.41
CA GLN A 63 0.12 -18.52 28.24
C GLN A 63 -0.69 -19.73 27.81
N GLU A 64 -0.72 -20.77 28.64
CA GLU A 64 -1.76 -21.79 28.54
C GLU A 64 -3.13 -21.11 28.64
N PRO A 65 -4.12 -21.53 27.84
CA PRO A 65 -5.46 -20.97 27.95
C PRO A 65 -5.93 -21.17 29.39
N ALA A 66 -6.26 -20.06 30.07
CA ALA A 66 -6.80 -20.12 31.42
C ALA A 66 -8.04 -21.03 31.40
N SER A 67 -7.99 -22.11 32.19
CA SER A 67 -9.08 -23.07 32.28
C SER A 67 -10.37 -22.35 32.67
N GLY A 68 -11.31 -22.21 31.73
CA GLY A 68 -12.63 -21.62 31.95
C GLY A 68 -12.94 -20.31 31.21
N GLU A 69 -12.04 -19.73 30.41
CA GLU A 69 -12.44 -18.68 29.45
C GLU A 69 -13.30 -19.30 28.34
N LYS A 70 -14.49 -18.72 28.06
CA LYS A 70 -15.25 -19.04 26.85
C LYS A 70 -14.31 -18.85 25.65
N ASP A 71 -14.25 -19.83 24.75
CA ASP A 71 -13.44 -19.79 23.53
C ASP A 71 -13.97 -18.71 22.57
N GLU A 72 -13.68 -17.44 22.87
CA GLU A 72 -14.05 -16.30 22.05
C GLU A 72 -13.27 -16.38 20.74
N ARG A 73 -13.99 -16.44 19.62
CA ARG A 73 -13.42 -16.54 18.27
C ARG A 73 -13.73 -15.28 17.48
N PHE A 74 -12.79 -14.86 16.64
CA PHE A 74 -13.00 -13.76 15.72
C PHE A 74 -13.80 -14.25 14.50
N ASP A 75 -14.99 -13.70 14.30
CA ASP A 75 -15.76 -13.91 13.06
C ASP A 75 -15.26 -12.92 12.00
N TRP A 76 -14.54 -13.43 11.00
CA TRP A 76 -14.03 -12.66 9.86
C TRP A 76 -15.13 -12.14 8.93
N LEU A 77 -16.29 -12.81 8.88
CA LEU A 77 -17.40 -12.43 8.03
C LEU A 77 -18.35 -11.44 8.71
N ASP A 78 -18.35 -11.34 10.04
CA ASP A 78 -19.06 -10.29 10.79
C ASP A 78 -18.23 -9.00 10.91
N GLN A 79 -17.55 -8.54 9.85
CA GLN A 79 -16.69 -7.33 9.88
C GLN A 79 -16.87 -6.45 8.64
N TRP A 80 -16.53 -5.17 8.78
CA TRP A 80 -16.44 -4.24 7.65
C TRP A 80 -15.06 -4.28 7.02
N TYR A 81 -15.01 -4.39 5.69
CA TYR A 81 -13.78 -4.35 4.92
C TYR A 81 -13.75 -3.14 3.98
N PRO A 82 -12.61 -2.48 3.83
CA PRO A 82 -12.48 -1.37 2.91
C PRO A 82 -12.41 -1.90 1.47
N PHE A 83 -13.12 -1.23 0.57
CA PHE A 83 -13.07 -1.48 -0.86
C PHE A 83 -11.97 -0.62 -1.52
N ALA A 84 -12.10 0.70 -1.42
CA ALA A 84 -11.14 1.70 -1.90
C ALA A 84 -11.48 3.10 -1.36
N PRO A 85 -10.53 4.06 -1.36
CA PRO A 85 -10.83 5.48 -1.26
C PRO A 85 -11.78 5.90 -2.39
N VAL A 86 -12.83 6.66 -2.06
CA VAL A 86 -13.85 7.08 -3.04
C VAL A 86 -13.25 7.94 -4.16
N GLU A 87 -12.19 8.67 -3.87
CA GLU A 87 -11.47 9.50 -4.86
C GLU A 87 -10.72 8.70 -5.94
N ASP A 88 -10.58 7.38 -5.77
CA ASP A 88 -10.03 6.48 -6.79
C ASP A 88 -11.13 5.69 -7.53
N LEU A 89 -12.40 5.97 -7.26
CA LEU A 89 -13.55 5.34 -7.91
C LEU A 89 -14.21 6.30 -8.91
N ASP A 90 -14.26 5.90 -10.18
CA ASP A 90 -14.98 6.59 -11.25
C ASP A 90 -16.48 6.26 -11.19
N LEU A 91 -17.33 7.28 -11.07
CA LEU A 91 -18.79 7.17 -11.05
C LEU A 91 -19.38 6.64 -12.37
N GLY A 92 -18.63 6.68 -13.47
CA GLY A 92 -19.02 6.20 -14.79
C GLY A 92 -18.67 4.75 -15.08
N ALA A 93 -17.88 4.09 -14.23
CA ALA A 93 -17.35 2.76 -14.48
C ALA A 93 -17.51 1.84 -13.25
N PRO A 94 -17.77 0.54 -13.44
CA PRO A 94 -17.64 -0.43 -12.36
C PRO A 94 -16.15 -0.69 -12.04
N HIS A 95 -15.86 -1.00 -10.78
CA HIS A 95 -14.50 -1.27 -10.28
C HIS A 95 -14.48 -2.64 -9.63
N GLY A 96 -13.60 -3.54 -10.09
CA GLY A 96 -13.45 -4.89 -9.53
C GLY A 96 -12.33 -4.94 -8.49
N LYS A 97 -12.57 -5.62 -7.37
CA LYS A 97 -11.55 -5.92 -6.34
C LYS A 97 -11.76 -7.32 -5.78
N MET A 98 -10.67 -7.93 -5.31
CA MET A 98 -10.73 -9.09 -4.43
C MET A 98 -10.49 -8.65 -2.99
N VAL A 99 -11.32 -9.12 -2.07
CA VAL A 99 -11.23 -8.87 -0.63
C VAL A 99 -11.75 -10.11 0.10
N LEU A 100 -10.99 -10.61 1.08
CA LEU A 100 -11.30 -11.83 1.84
C LEU A 100 -11.58 -13.06 0.96
N GLY A 101 -10.90 -13.14 -0.20
CA GLY A 101 -11.10 -14.19 -1.21
C GLY A 101 -12.36 -14.01 -2.10
N ILE A 102 -13.22 -13.03 -1.81
CA ILE A 102 -14.41 -12.72 -2.62
C ILE A 102 -14.02 -11.74 -3.72
N ARG A 103 -14.45 -11.99 -4.96
CA ARG A 103 -14.39 -10.99 -6.03
C ARG A 103 -15.66 -10.16 -6.00
N VAL A 104 -15.51 -8.86 -5.75
CA VAL A 104 -16.61 -7.90 -5.61
C VAL A 104 -16.43 -6.75 -6.59
N VAL A 105 -17.54 -6.18 -7.05
CA VAL A 105 -17.59 -5.03 -7.94
C VAL A 105 -18.30 -3.86 -7.26
N ALA A 106 -17.61 -2.73 -7.15
CA ALA A 106 -18.23 -1.46 -6.75
C ALA A 106 -18.70 -0.71 -7.99
N TRP A 107 -19.90 -0.15 -7.94
CA TRP A 107 -20.44 0.68 -9.01
C TRP A 107 -21.37 1.76 -8.45
N TYR A 108 -21.52 2.85 -9.18
CA TYR A 108 -22.35 3.98 -8.72
C TYR A 108 -23.74 3.90 -9.34
N ASP A 109 -24.75 3.71 -8.49
CA ASP A 109 -26.15 3.76 -8.92
C ASP A 109 -26.57 5.23 -9.04
N ARG A 110 -26.64 5.72 -10.28
CA ARG A 110 -27.04 7.11 -10.56
C ARG A 110 -28.50 7.39 -10.19
N GLY A 111 -29.36 6.37 -10.19
CA GLY A 111 -30.76 6.51 -9.81
C GLY A 111 -30.92 6.73 -8.31
N ALA A 112 -30.13 6.02 -7.50
CA ALA A 112 -30.14 6.14 -6.04
C ALA A 112 -29.17 7.20 -5.50
N GLY A 113 -28.14 7.58 -6.28
CA GLY A 113 -27.11 8.52 -5.86
C GLY A 113 -26.08 7.93 -4.90
N GLU A 114 -25.90 6.61 -4.89
CA GLU A 114 -25.04 5.91 -3.94
C GLU A 114 -24.14 4.84 -4.58
N TRP A 115 -23.05 4.51 -3.89
CA TRP A 115 -22.21 3.38 -4.24
C TRP A 115 -22.84 2.07 -3.80
N LEU A 116 -22.73 1.06 -4.64
CA LEU A 116 -23.18 -0.30 -4.38
C LEU A 116 -22.03 -1.29 -4.59
N VAL A 117 -22.07 -2.41 -3.87
CA VAL A 117 -21.06 -3.47 -3.99
C VAL A 117 -21.75 -4.81 -4.23
N PHE A 118 -21.48 -5.44 -5.37
CA PHE A 118 -22.04 -6.73 -5.78
C PHE A 118 -20.96 -7.81 -5.88
N ASP A 119 -21.39 -9.07 -6.03
CA ASP A 119 -20.52 -10.11 -6.58
C ASP A 119 -19.98 -9.70 -7.95
N ASP A 120 -18.69 -9.88 -8.19
CA ASP A 120 -18.07 -9.64 -9.49
C ASP A 120 -18.18 -10.85 -10.42
N ALA A 121 -19.40 -11.37 -10.55
CA ALA A 121 -19.71 -12.49 -11.42
C ALA A 121 -21.16 -12.40 -11.92
N CYS A 122 -21.33 -12.29 -13.23
CA CYS A 122 -22.64 -12.30 -13.85
C CYS A 122 -23.29 -13.68 -13.67
N PRO A 123 -24.51 -13.79 -13.10
CA PRO A 123 -25.16 -15.07 -12.84
C PRO A 123 -25.49 -15.87 -14.12
N HIS A 124 -25.44 -15.23 -15.29
CA HIS A 124 -25.63 -15.92 -16.56
C HIS A 124 -24.50 -16.93 -16.86
N ARG A 125 -23.24 -16.48 -16.89
CA ARG A 125 -22.06 -17.29 -17.27
C ARG A 125 -20.76 -16.86 -16.58
N LEU A 126 -20.86 -16.25 -15.40
CA LEU A 126 -19.75 -15.87 -14.52
C LEU A 126 -18.75 -14.87 -15.11
N ALA A 127 -19.13 -14.13 -16.15
CA ALA A 127 -18.32 -13.04 -16.66
C ALA A 127 -18.18 -11.94 -15.58
N PRO A 128 -16.99 -11.35 -15.40
CA PRO A 128 -16.79 -10.27 -14.43
C PRO A 128 -17.69 -9.09 -14.79
N LEU A 129 -18.43 -8.60 -13.80
CA LEU A 129 -19.29 -7.43 -13.95
C LEU A 129 -18.47 -6.13 -13.86
N SER A 130 -17.27 -6.19 -13.28
CA SER A 130 -16.27 -5.13 -13.25
C SER A 130 -15.73 -4.75 -14.63
N GLU A 131 -15.80 -5.65 -15.61
CA GLU A 131 -15.52 -5.36 -17.03
C GLU A 131 -16.76 -4.80 -17.76
N GLY A 132 -17.85 -4.58 -17.04
CA GLY A 132 -19.12 -4.07 -17.53
C GLY A 132 -19.13 -2.55 -17.72
N ARG A 133 -20.34 -2.00 -17.72
CA ARG A 133 -20.58 -0.55 -17.85
C ARG A 133 -21.87 -0.15 -17.14
N ILE A 134 -22.02 1.14 -16.87
CA ILE A 134 -23.30 1.70 -16.45
C ILE A 134 -24.09 2.04 -17.71
N ASP A 135 -25.27 1.43 -17.88
CA ASP A 135 -26.12 1.71 -19.04
C ASP A 135 -26.81 3.09 -18.94
N ASP A 136 -27.44 3.53 -20.03
CA ASP A 136 -28.11 4.84 -20.10
C ASP A 136 -29.26 4.98 -19.09
N LYS A 137 -29.76 3.87 -18.53
CA LYS A 137 -30.79 3.83 -17.48
C LYS A 137 -30.20 3.78 -16.08
N GLY A 138 -28.87 3.88 -15.94
CA GLY A 138 -28.17 3.87 -14.66
C GLY A 138 -28.00 2.49 -14.04
N ARG A 139 -28.13 1.40 -14.81
CA ARG A 139 -28.00 0.02 -14.30
C ARG A 139 -26.62 -0.55 -14.59
N LEU A 140 -26.17 -1.48 -13.75
CA LEU A 140 -24.96 -2.25 -14.04
C LEU A 140 -25.24 -3.23 -15.18
N GLN A 141 -24.53 -3.09 -16.29
CA GLN A 141 -24.66 -3.94 -17.47
C GLN A 141 -23.42 -4.84 -17.64
N CYS A 142 -23.66 -6.15 -17.72
CA CYS A 142 -22.63 -7.13 -18.06
C CYS A 142 -22.18 -6.94 -19.52
N VAL A 143 -20.86 -6.84 -19.74
CA VAL A 143 -20.28 -6.67 -21.08
C VAL A 143 -20.51 -7.86 -22.01
N TYR A 144 -20.65 -9.08 -21.46
CA TYR A 144 -20.68 -10.29 -22.29
C TYR A 144 -21.99 -10.42 -23.09
N HIS A 145 -23.15 -10.31 -22.41
CA HIS A 145 -24.46 -10.51 -23.05
C HIS A 145 -25.47 -9.38 -22.77
N GLY A 146 -25.04 -8.30 -22.10
CA GLY A 146 -25.87 -7.11 -21.90
C GLY A 146 -26.96 -7.25 -20.83
N TRP A 147 -26.91 -8.27 -19.98
CA TRP A 147 -27.81 -8.39 -18.83
C TRP A 147 -27.61 -7.19 -17.90
N CYS A 148 -28.71 -6.54 -17.50
CA CYS A 148 -28.68 -5.35 -16.66
C CYS A 148 -29.30 -5.62 -15.28
N PHE A 149 -28.65 -5.13 -14.23
CA PHE A 149 -29.04 -5.30 -12.83
C PHE A 149 -29.36 -3.95 -12.18
N ASP A 150 -30.42 -3.90 -11.37
CA ASP A 150 -30.73 -2.72 -10.56
C ASP A 150 -29.85 -2.66 -9.29
N GLY A 151 -30.03 -1.61 -8.49
CA GLY A 151 -29.29 -1.42 -7.24
C GLY A 151 -29.54 -2.47 -6.15
N ARG A 152 -30.51 -3.38 -6.33
CA ARG A 152 -30.77 -4.51 -5.42
C ARG A 152 -30.21 -5.81 -5.95
N GLY A 153 -29.50 -5.77 -7.09
CA GLY A 153 -28.96 -6.93 -7.78
C GLY A 153 -30.01 -7.70 -8.61
N ALA A 154 -31.24 -7.20 -8.73
CA ALA A 154 -32.27 -7.87 -9.52
C ALA A 154 -32.03 -7.65 -11.01
N CYS A 155 -32.10 -8.72 -11.81
CA CYS A 155 -32.03 -8.60 -13.27
C CYS A 155 -33.28 -7.87 -13.78
N LYS A 156 -33.08 -6.74 -14.46
CA LYS A 156 -34.16 -5.93 -15.04
C LYS A 156 -34.29 -6.07 -16.53
N PHE A 157 -33.25 -6.55 -17.20
CA PHE A 157 -33.25 -6.62 -18.64
C PHE A 157 -32.28 -7.66 -19.15
N ILE A 158 -32.80 -8.51 -20.04
CA ILE A 158 -32.04 -9.51 -20.78
C ILE A 158 -32.33 -9.19 -22.25
N PRO A 159 -31.36 -8.63 -23.01
CA PRO A 159 -31.63 -8.17 -24.37
C PRO A 159 -32.12 -9.28 -25.31
N GLN A 160 -31.74 -10.53 -25.04
CA GLN A 160 -32.09 -11.70 -25.85
C GLN A 160 -33.42 -12.35 -25.44
N ALA A 161 -34.09 -11.85 -24.40
CA ALA A 161 -35.39 -12.36 -24.00
C ALA A 161 -36.49 -11.73 -24.87
N PRO A 162 -37.39 -12.52 -25.50
CA PRO A 162 -38.45 -11.98 -26.33
C PRO A 162 -39.45 -11.18 -25.48
N ALA A 163 -39.91 -10.04 -26.01
CA ALA A 163 -40.79 -9.12 -25.27
C ALA A 163 -42.13 -9.75 -24.84
N LEU A 164 -42.65 -10.69 -25.64
CA LEU A 164 -43.88 -11.44 -25.35
C LEU A 164 -43.63 -12.81 -24.70
N GLY A 165 -42.39 -13.11 -24.31
CA GLY A 165 -42.04 -14.35 -23.64
C GLY A 165 -42.23 -14.31 -22.12
N PRO A 166 -41.98 -15.44 -21.43
CA PRO A 166 -41.97 -15.47 -19.97
C PRO A 166 -40.96 -14.46 -19.40
N PRO A 167 -41.25 -13.82 -18.24
CA PRO A 167 -40.37 -12.82 -17.63
C PRO A 167 -39.18 -13.49 -16.93
N VAL A 168 -38.28 -14.10 -17.72
CA VAL A 168 -37.13 -14.88 -17.24
C VAL A 168 -36.17 -14.08 -16.35
N HIS A 169 -36.17 -12.75 -16.47
CA HIS A 169 -35.40 -11.83 -15.63
C HIS A 169 -35.87 -11.80 -14.17
N ASN A 170 -37.12 -12.22 -13.88
CA ASN A 170 -37.65 -12.28 -12.51
C ASN A 170 -37.25 -13.56 -11.75
N ASN A 171 -36.50 -14.47 -12.37
CA ASN A 171 -36.00 -15.66 -11.69
C ASN A 171 -34.94 -15.26 -10.65
N SER A 172 -34.98 -15.82 -9.44
CA SER A 172 -33.98 -15.54 -8.40
C SER A 172 -32.56 -15.93 -8.83
N LYS A 173 -32.40 -16.92 -9.71
CA LYS A 173 -31.10 -17.29 -10.32
C LYS A 173 -30.56 -16.24 -11.28
N ALA A 174 -31.38 -15.28 -11.71
CA ALA A 174 -30.94 -14.16 -12.53
C ALA A 174 -30.41 -13.00 -11.68
N CYS A 175 -30.57 -13.02 -10.35
CA CYS A 175 -30.08 -11.96 -9.48
C CYS A 175 -28.59 -12.11 -9.18
N VAL A 176 -27.91 -10.99 -8.98
CA VAL A 176 -26.54 -10.93 -8.42
C VAL A 176 -26.62 -10.59 -6.93
N ALA A 177 -25.72 -11.15 -6.12
CA ALA A 177 -25.65 -10.83 -4.71
C ALA A 177 -25.23 -9.36 -4.50
N SER A 178 -25.90 -8.68 -3.57
CA SER A 178 -25.63 -7.29 -3.19
C SER A 178 -25.23 -7.22 -1.73
N TYR A 179 -24.09 -6.62 -1.45
CA TYR A 179 -23.53 -6.47 -0.12
C TYR A 179 -23.92 -5.13 0.52
N PRO A 180 -24.17 -5.07 1.84
CA PRO A 180 -24.26 -3.81 2.54
C PRO A 180 -22.96 -3.02 2.39
N CYS A 181 -23.06 -1.74 2.04
CA CYS A 181 -21.91 -0.86 1.87
C CYS A 181 -22.18 0.54 2.42
N VAL A 182 -21.11 1.26 2.77
CA VAL A 182 -21.18 2.64 3.26
C VAL A 182 -19.92 3.40 2.90
N VAL A 183 -20.06 4.69 2.60
CA VAL A 183 -18.93 5.60 2.56
C VAL A 183 -18.70 6.18 3.96
N GLN A 184 -17.53 5.92 4.54
CA GLN A 184 -17.11 6.47 5.84
C GLN A 184 -15.62 6.79 5.80
N ASN A 185 -15.20 7.94 6.37
CA ASN A 185 -13.83 8.42 6.32
C ASN A 185 -13.25 8.41 4.89
N LYS A 186 -14.05 8.88 3.93
CA LYS A 186 -13.71 8.96 2.48
C LYS A 186 -13.40 7.61 1.81
N ILE A 187 -13.69 6.49 2.47
CA ILE A 187 -13.48 5.13 1.98
C ILE A 187 -14.84 4.47 1.77
N LEU A 188 -14.99 3.75 0.65
CA LEU A 188 -16.11 2.82 0.46
C LEU A 188 -15.81 1.55 1.25
N TRP A 189 -16.70 1.17 2.15
CA TRP A 189 -16.64 -0.07 2.93
C TRP A 189 -17.76 -0.99 2.49
N PHE A 190 -17.53 -2.30 2.57
CA PHE A 190 -18.59 -3.30 2.40
C PHE A 190 -18.51 -4.36 3.50
N TYR A 191 -19.64 -5.03 3.72
CA TYR A 191 -19.80 -6.09 4.69
C TYR A 191 -20.00 -7.41 3.93
N PRO A 192 -19.17 -8.46 4.14
CA PRO A 192 -19.07 -9.63 3.28
C PRO A 192 -20.16 -10.68 3.55
N ARG A 193 -21.39 -10.23 3.83
CA ARG A 193 -22.60 -11.05 3.96
C ARG A 193 -23.75 -10.38 3.20
N ALA A 194 -24.24 -11.03 2.15
CA ALA A 194 -25.25 -10.48 1.25
C ALA A 194 -26.69 -10.90 1.62
N GLU A 195 -26.82 -11.78 2.63
CA GLU A 195 -28.11 -12.31 3.07
C GLU A 195 -29.02 -11.16 3.57
N PRO A 196 -30.35 -11.24 3.33
CA PRO A 196 -31.27 -10.16 3.68
C PRO A 196 -31.21 -9.69 5.14
N GLU A 197 -30.92 -10.60 6.07
CA GLU A 197 -30.78 -10.30 7.52
C GLU A 197 -29.62 -9.36 7.86
N HIS A 198 -28.64 -9.21 6.96
CA HIS A 198 -27.49 -8.33 7.15
C HIS A 198 -27.64 -6.96 6.48
N ARG A 199 -28.75 -6.69 5.77
CA ARG A 199 -28.96 -5.41 5.07
C ARG A 199 -28.87 -4.19 5.98
N ASP A 200 -29.39 -4.30 7.20
CA ASP A 200 -29.40 -3.22 8.20
C ASP A 200 -28.19 -3.25 9.14
N VAL A 201 -27.10 -3.94 8.78
CA VAL A 201 -25.91 -4.09 9.63
C VAL A 201 -25.35 -2.75 10.12
N LEU A 202 -25.48 -1.67 9.33
CA LEU A 202 -25.07 -0.32 9.73
C LEU A 202 -25.75 0.20 11.01
N GLN A 203 -26.96 -0.26 11.33
CA GLN A 203 -27.68 0.10 12.56
C GLN A 203 -27.05 -0.56 13.79
N ARG A 204 -26.43 -1.73 13.61
CA ARG A 204 -25.81 -2.53 14.69
C ARG A 204 -24.31 -2.27 14.80
N LYS A 205 -23.61 -2.16 13.67
CA LYS A 205 -22.14 -2.15 13.59
C LYS A 205 -21.70 -1.28 12.40
N ARG A 206 -20.84 -0.30 12.64
CA ARG A 206 -20.23 0.56 11.61
C ARG A 206 -18.76 0.22 11.40
N PRO A 207 -18.14 0.61 10.27
CA PRO A 207 -16.69 0.54 10.12
C PRO A 207 -15.97 1.34 11.22
N PRO A 208 -14.69 1.05 11.49
CA PRO A 208 -13.86 1.88 12.37
C PRO A 208 -13.88 3.35 11.95
N PHE A 209 -13.98 4.26 12.91
CA PHE A 209 -14.05 5.70 12.66
C PHE A 209 -12.79 6.42 13.15
N ILE A 210 -12.13 7.13 12.24
CA ILE A 210 -10.96 7.96 12.49
C ILE A 210 -11.32 9.42 12.27
N LYS A 211 -11.44 10.19 13.36
CA LYS A 211 -11.93 11.58 13.30
C LYS A 211 -11.05 12.48 12.43
N GLU A 212 -9.74 12.29 12.43
CA GLU A 212 -8.78 13.15 11.73
C GLU A 212 -8.92 13.07 10.20
N ILE A 213 -9.52 12.01 9.66
CA ILE A 213 -9.73 11.88 8.22
C ILE A 213 -10.83 12.83 7.72
N ASP A 214 -11.87 13.05 8.53
CA ASP A 214 -13.03 13.89 8.19
C ASP A 214 -13.01 15.28 8.85
N ASP A 215 -12.05 15.54 9.75
CA ASP A 215 -11.86 16.84 10.36
C ASP A 215 -11.34 17.86 9.32
N PRO A 216 -12.05 18.99 9.09
CA PRO A 216 -11.65 19.99 8.10
C PRO A 216 -10.36 20.75 8.45
N SER A 217 -9.86 20.64 9.70
CA SER A 217 -8.55 21.16 10.09
C SER A 217 -7.39 20.25 9.67
N PHE A 218 -7.69 19.07 9.13
CA PHE A 218 -6.73 18.10 8.61
C PHE A 218 -6.80 18.00 7.09
N VAL A 219 -5.67 17.62 6.50
CA VAL A 219 -5.61 17.04 5.16
C VAL A 219 -5.18 15.58 5.29
N THR A 220 -5.65 14.73 4.37
CA THR A 220 -5.32 13.31 4.35
C THR A 220 -4.99 12.92 2.91
N SER A 221 -3.76 12.44 2.69
CA SER A 221 -3.38 11.77 1.45
C SER A 221 -3.66 10.26 1.60
N PHE A 222 -4.29 9.65 0.60
CA PHE A 222 -4.48 8.20 0.53
C PHE A 222 -3.58 7.57 -0.54
N LEU A 223 -2.97 6.43 -0.22
CA LEU A 223 -2.34 5.55 -1.19
C LEU A 223 -2.83 4.12 -1.00
N VAL A 224 -3.17 3.45 -2.10
CA VAL A 224 -3.55 2.03 -2.10
C VAL A 224 -2.50 1.22 -2.85
N ARG A 225 -2.10 0.08 -2.27
CA ARG A 225 -1.12 -0.82 -2.88
C ARG A 225 -1.47 -2.28 -2.63
N ASP A 226 -1.55 -3.07 -3.70
CA ASP A 226 -1.60 -4.53 -3.59
C ASP A 226 -0.20 -5.09 -3.33
N MET A 227 -0.07 -5.91 -2.29
CA MET A 227 1.18 -6.53 -1.87
C MET A 227 1.17 -8.03 -2.24
N PRO A 228 2.28 -8.57 -2.77
CA PRO A 228 2.41 -9.96 -3.20
C PRO A 228 2.78 -10.90 -2.04
N TYR A 229 2.28 -10.62 -0.83
CA TYR A 229 2.43 -11.45 0.35
C TYR A 229 1.22 -11.27 1.27
N GLY A 230 1.07 -12.17 2.23
CA GLY A 230 -0.11 -12.35 3.07
C GLY A 230 -0.41 -11.21 4.04
N TYR A 231 -1.65 -11.25 4.53
CA TYR A 231 -2.22 -10.27 5.45
C TYR A 231 -1.44 -10.16 6.77
N ASP A 232 -1.01 -11.28 7.32
CA ASP A 232 -0.33 -11.35 8.61
C ASP A 232 1.08 -10.76 8.54
N VAL A 233 1.84 -11.07 7.49
CA VAL A 233 3.18 -10.49 7.26
C VAL A 233 3.09 -8.97 7.04
N LEU A 234 2.08 -8.51 6.28
CA LEU A 234 1.84 -7.07 6.11
C LEU A 234 1.48 -6.39 7.44
N ALA A 235 0.61 -7.01 8.24
CA ALA A 235 0.20 -6.46 9.53
C ALA A 235 1.40 -6.30 10.47
N GLU A 236 2.25 -7.32 10.59
CA GLU A 236 3.46 -7.25 11.41
C GLU A 236 4.42 -6.15 10.98
N ASN A 237 4.72 -6.07 9.68
CA ASN A 237 5.64 -5.08 9.15
C ASN A 237 5.16 -3.65 9.45
N LEU A 238 3.87 -3.36 9.26
CA LEU A 238 3.32 -2.03 9.52
C LEU A 238 3.22 -1.68 11.01
N MET A 239 3.29 -2.69 11.88
CA MET A 239 3.26 -2.55 13.34
C MET A 239 4.65 -2.48 13.98
N ASP A 240 5.70 -2.82 13.25
CA ASP A 240 7.08 -2.82 13.75
C ASP A 240 7.81 -1.51 13.42
N PRO A 241 8.07 -0.62 14.39
CA PRO A 241 8.87 0.56 14.15
C PRO A 241 10.39 0.27 14.01
N SER A 242 10.86 -0.92 14.36
CA SER A 242 12.29 -1.25 14.45
C SER A 242 12.95 -1.35 13.08
N HIS A 243 12.24 -1.85 12.06
CA HIS A 243 12.78 -1.94 10.70
C HIS A 243 12.95 -0.58 10.02
N VAL A 244 12.24 0.45 10.48
CA VAL A 244 12.12 1.75 9.79
C VAL A 244 13.47 2.41 9.45
N PRO A 245 14.41 2.59 10.39
CA PRO A 245 15.73 3.17 10.07
C PRO A 245 16.57 2.33 9.09
N TYR A 246 16.29 1.03 8.98
CA TYR A 246 17.08 0.07 8.20
C TYR A 246 16.52 -0.16 6.80
N ALA A 247 15.25 -0.56 6.68
CA ALA A 247 14.61 -0.83 5.39
C ALA A 247 14.45 0.48 4.58
N HIS A 248 14.00 1.55 5.24
CA HIS A 248 13.67 2.83 4.61
C HIS A 248 14.84 3.81 4.57
N LYS A 249 16.07 3.31 4.65
CA LYS A 249 17.30 4.10 4.73
C LYS A 249 17.36 5.16 3.63
N GLY A 250 17.45 6.42 4.04
CA GLY A 250 17.57 7.56 3.14
C GLY A 250 16.27 8.02 2.48
N LEU A 251 15.13 7.34 2.72
CA LEU A 251 13.81 7.73 2.21
C LEU A 251 13.06 8.69 3.17
N LEU A 252 13.29 8.56 4.48
CA LEU A 252 12.59 9.35 5.51
C LEU A 252 13.34 10.63 5.93
N ARG A 253 14.06 11.26 5.00
CA ARG A 253 14.88 12.46 5.27
C ARG A 253 13.99 13.60 5.81
N GLY A 254 14.35 14.13 6.99
CA GLY A 254 13.67 15.29 7.60
C GLY A 254 12.72 14.97 8.75
N LEU A 255 12.44 13.69 9.05
CA LEU A 255 11.82 13.34 10.32
C LEU A 255 12.82 13.64 11.46
N PRO A 256 12.41 14.32 12.55
CA PRO A 256 13.24 14.47 13.73
C PRO A 256 13.66 13.07 14.20
N ARG A 257 14.96 12.87 14.50
CA ARG A 257 15.35 11.70 15.30
C ARG A 257 14.59 11.83 16.61
N LEU A 258 13.73 10.85 16.93
CA LEU A 258 12.86 10.88 18.10
C LEU A 258 13.64 10.79 19.44
N VAL A 259 14.96 10.85 19.40
CA VAL A 259 15.83 10.59 20.56
C VAL A 259 16.85 11.70 20.76
N ASP A 260 16.98 12.10 22.03
CA ASP A 260 17.95 13.06 22.55
C ASP A 260 19.40 12.57 22.26
N PRO A 261 20.25 13.37 21.62
CA PRO A 261 21.64 13.01 21.32
C PRO A 261 22.53 12.75 22.56
N GLY A 262 21.99 12.87 23.78
CA GLY A 262 22.71 12.68 25.05
C GLY A 262 22.72 11.26 25.66
N ARG A 263 22.11 10.23 25.04
CA ARG A 263 22.10 8.85 25.57
C ARG A 263 22.59 7.79 24.56
N GLU A 264 23.68 7.11 24.91
CA GLU A 264 24.15 5.80 24.41
C GLU A 264 24.54 5.64 22.92
N GLU A 265 25.38 4.64 22.67
CA GLU A 265 25.91 4.26 21.35
C GLU A 265 24.76 3.94 20.41
N TYR A 266 24.42 4.89 19.53
CA TYR A 266 23.51 4.64 18.44
C TYR A 266 24.24 3.90 17.32
N ASP A 267 23.59 2.89 16.78
CA ASP A 267 23.96 2.37 15.47
C ASP A 267 23.90 3.51 14.43
N LYS A 268 24.76 3.45 13.41
CA LYS A 268 24.91 4.51 12.42
C LYS A 268 23.59 4.79 11.68
N GLU A 269 22.78 3.76 11.50
CA GLU A 269 21.48 3.78 10.85
C GLU A 269 20.37 4.34 11.76
N GLY A 270 20.61 4.44 13.08
CA GLY A 270 19.73 5.11 14.04
C GLY A 270 18.78 4.18 14.81
N GLY A 271 19.04 2.88 14.85
CA GLY A 271 18.32 1.94 15.70
C GLY A 271 18.50 2.25 17.19
N VAL A 272 17.43 2.09 17.96
CA VAL A 272 17.38 2.36 19.40
C VAL A 272 16.51 1.35 20.13
N PRO A 273 16.78 1.03 21.41
CA PRO A 273 15.85 0.28 22.24
C PRO A 273 14.50 1.02 22.36
N MET A 274 13.41 0.31 22.11
CA MET A 274 12.07 0.86 22.21
C MET A 274 11.26 0.08 23.25
N ALA A 275 10.83 0.74 24.31
CA ALA A 275 9.94 0.14 25.31
C ALA A 275 8.49 0.24 24.82
N VAL A 276 8.00 -0.80 24.15
CA VAL A 276 6.58 -0.93 23.77
C VAL A 276 5.81 -1.52 24.94
N LYS A 277 4.69 -0.90 25.31
CA LYS A 277 3.76 -1.41 26.32
C LYS A 277 2.41 -1.67 25.67
N VAL A 278 1.92 -2.91 25.75
CA VAL A 278 0.55 -3.27 25.38
C VAL A 278 -0.35 -2.97 26.57
N GLU A 279 -1.41 -2.19 26.35
CA GLU A 279 -2.25 -1.66 27.44
C GLU A 279 -3.57 -2.42 27.58
N ASP A 280 -4.20 -2.78 26.47
CA ASP A 280 -5.45 -3.54 26.39
C ASP A 280 -5.40 -4.53 25.22
N SER A 281 -6.10 -5.66 25.34
CA SER A 281 -6.22 -6.66 24.26
C SER A 281 -7.54 -7.41 24.37
N SER A 282 -8.23 -7.58 23.25
CA SER A 282 -9.53 -8.24 23.14
C SER A 282 -9.70 -8.86 21.74
N VAL A 283 -10.81 -9.56 21.50
CA VAL A 283 -11.15 -10.04 20.14
C VAL A 283 -11.19 -8.90 19.11
N ASN A 284 -11.51 -7.68 19.52
CA ASN A 284 -11.60 -6.50 18.64
C ASN A 284 -10.24 -5.82 18.36
N GLY A 285 -9.13 -6.34 18.90
CA GLY A 285 -7.78 -5.81 18.72
C GLY A 285 -7.16 -5.34 20.04
N PHE A 286 -6.17 -4.46 19.96
CA PHE A 286 -5.33 -4.03 21.09
C PHE A 286 -4.78 -2.62 20.91
N ALA A 287 -4.37 -1.96 21.99
CA ALA A 287 -3.64 -0.70 21.98
C ALA A 287 -2.27 -0.84 22.64
N SER A 288 -1.35 0.01 22.18
CA SER A 288 0.01 0.07 22.70
C SER A 288 0.50 1.51 22.81
N SER A 289 1.44 1.72 23.73
CA SER A 289 2.17 2.97 23.89
C SER A 289 3.67 2.76 23.74
N GLN A 290 4.35 3.78 23.24
CA GLN A 290 5.79 3.80 23.04
C GLN A 290 6.31 5.22 23.25
N GLY A 291 6.98 5.44 24.38
CA GLY A 291 7.37 6.79 24.80
C GLY A 291 6.16 7.74 24.84
N PRO A 292 6.20 8.91 24.17
CA PRO A 292 5.05 9.80 24.07
C PRO A 292 3.99 9.32 23.06
N GLY A 293 4.31 8.38 22.18
CA GLY A 293 3.45 7.91 21.10
C GLY A 293 2.45 6.84 21.54
N TYR A 294 1.46 6.61 20.69
CA TYR A 294 0.46 5.56 20.87
C TYR A 294 0.10 4.93 19.53
N SER A 295 -0.38 3.70 19.59
CA SER A 295 -0.94 2.98 18.44
C SER A 295 -2.09 2.08 18.86
N LYS A 296 -2.96 1.75 17.92
CA LYS A 296 -4.13 0.91 18.13
C LYS A 296 -4.37 0.06 16.89
N PHE A 297 -4.51 -1.24 17.11
CA PHE A 297 -5.06 -2.18 16.15
C PHE A 297 -6.54 -2.40 16.44
N VAL A 298 -7.39 -2.12 15.46
CA VAL A 298 -8.82 -2.42 15.45
C VAL A 298 -9.04 -3.50 14.40
N ALA A 299 -9.35 -4.69 14.87
CA ALA A 299 -9.47 -5.87 14.03
C ALA A 299 -10.61 -5.73 13.00
N PRO A 300 -10.47 -6.33 11.81
CA PRO A 300 -9.27 -7.00 11.32
C PRO A 300 -8.30 -6.05 10.61
N CYS A 301 -8.75 -4.89 10.14
CA CYS A 301 -8.00 -4.18 9.10
C CYS A 301 -7.29 -2.93 9.57
N THR A 302 -7.64 -2.29 10.70
CA THR A 302 -7.21 -0.90 10.93
C THR A 302 -6.10 -0.84 11.98
N TYR A 303 -4.90 -0.43 11.60
CA TYR A 303 -3.83 -0.07 12.53
C TYR A 303 -3.53 1.42 12.40
N TYR A 304 -3.57 2.16 13.51
CA TYR A 304 -3.30 3.59 13.48
C TYR A 304 -2.60 4.09 14.73
N GLY A 305 -1.89 5.21 14.61
CA GLY A 305 -1.16 5.77 15.74
C GLY A 305 -0.49 7.11 15.42
N SER A 306 0.10 7.68 16.44
CA SER A 306 0.87 8.93 16.35
C SER A 306 2.15 8.80 17.18
N PRO A 307 3.29 9.32 16.70
CA PRO A 307 4.54 9.38 17.47
C PRO A 307 4.47 10.39 18.62
N ALA A 308 3.48 11.30 18.60
CA ALA A 308 3.23 12.28 19.66
C ALA A 308 2.01 11.89 20.53
N SER A 309 1.98 12.41 21.75
CA SER A 309 0.94 12.14 22.75
C SER A 309 -0.47 12.53 22.29
N LYS A 310 -1.48 11.77 22.75
CA LYS A 310 -2.91 12.07 22.56
C LYS A 310 -3.34 13.45 23.07
N LYS A 311 -2.56 14.08 23.97
CA LYS A 311 -2.79 15.46 24.44
C LYS A 311 -2.49 16.46 23.32
N SER A 312 -3.33 16.46 22.30
CA SER A 312 -3.38 17.47 21.25
C SER A 312 -3.86 18.78 21.86
N GLU A 313 -2.95 19.70 22.17
CA GLU A 313 -3.31 21.11 22.32
C GLU A 313 -3.79 21.66 20.97
N LYS A 314 -4.85 22.48 20.99
CA LYS A 314 -5.29 23.25 19.80
C LYS A 314 -4.08 23.97 19.21
N ASN A 315 -3.86 23.82 17.90
CA ASN A 315 -2.79 24.45 17.10
C ASN A 315 -1.38 23.85 17.17
N LYS A 316 -1.15 22.69 17.82
CA LYS A 316 0.13 21.98 17.67
C LYS A 316 0.15 21.12 16.39
N PRO A 317 1.30 21.00 15.69
CA PRO A 317 1.43 20.06 14.58
C PRO A 317 1.06 18.64 15.02
N HIS A 318 0.08 18.05 14.34
CA HIS A 318 -0.41 16.71 14.56
C HIS A 318 -0.31 15.91 13.27
N ILE A 319 0.14 14.67 13.40
CA ILE A 319 0.38 13.70 12.35
C ILE A 319 -0.12 12.35 12.84
N MET A 320 -0.81 11.63 11.96
CA MET A 320 -1.27 10.28 12.24
C MET A 320 -0.90 9.36 11.09
N LEU A 321 -0.47 8.14 11.43
CA LEU A 321 -0.37 7.04 10.49
C LEU A 321 -1.62 6.20 10.63
N VAL A 322 -2.33 5.98 9.52
CA VAL A 322 -3.45 5.05 9.44
C VAL A 322 -3.15 4.05 8.33
N PHE A 323 -2.98 2.80 8.72
CA PHE A 323 -2.82 1.68 7.81
C PHE A 323 -4.08 0.83 7.85
N ILE A 324 -4.67 0.60 6.68
CA ILE A 324 -5.78 -0.32 6.52
C ILE A 324 -5.28 -1.54 5.75
N ILE A 325 -5.13 -2.65 6.48
CA ILE A 325 -4.54 -3.92 6.08
C ILE A 325 -5.66 -4.84 5.62
N VAL A 326 -5.73 -5.10 4.32
CA VAL A 326 -6.83 -5.84 3.69
C VAL A 326 -6.36 -7.24 3.32
N PRO A 327 -6.99 -8.31 3.85
CA PRO A 327 -6.76 -9.65 3.33
C PRO A 327 -7.35 -9.74 1.92
N VAL A 328 -6.53 -10.10 0.92
CA VAL A 328 -7.00 -10.24 -0.47
C VAL A 328 -7.22 -11.71 -0.80
N ALA A 329 -6.17 -12.52 -0.68
CA ALA A 329 -6.15 -13.97 -0.88
C ALA A 329 -4.90 -14.57 -0.20
N PRO A 330 -4.73 -15.90 -0.10
CA PRO A 330 -3.47 -16.48 0.35
C PRO A 330 -2.28 -15.92 -0.44
N GLY A 331 -1.23 -15.45 0.26
CA GLY A 331 -0.07 -14.82 -0.35
C GLY A 331 -0.33 -13.45 -0.99
N ARG A 332 -1.48 -12.82 -0.75
CA ARG A 332 -1.81 -11.49 -1.27
C ARG A 332 -2.56 -10.65 -0.25
N SER A 333 -2.15 -9.40 -0.12
CA SER A 333 -2.79 -8.42 0.74
C SER A 333 -2.86 -7.07 0.04
N ARG A 334 -3.52 -6.10 0.67
CA ARG A 334 -3.54 -4.72 0.20
C ARG A 334 -3.39 -3.80 1.39
N VAL A 335 -2.58 -2.76 1.24
CA VAL A 335 -2.51 -1.65 2.19
C VAL A 335 -3.23 -0.45 1.62
N MET A 336 -4.09 0.18 2.41
CA MET A 336 -4.51 1.57 2.21
C MET A 336 -3.85 2.41 3.29
N TRP A 337 -2.90 3.25 2.90
CA TRP A 337 -2.23 4.17 3.78
C TRP A 337 -2.92 5.53 3.71
N ALA A 338 -3.52 5.95 4.81
CA ALA A 338 -4.01 7.30 5.00
C ALA A 338 -3.07 8.09 5.93
N PHE A 339 -2.77 9.32 5.55
CA PHE A 339 -1.85 10.19 6.29
C PHE A 339 -2.50 11.50 6.75
N PRO A 340 -3.34 11.48 7.79
CA PRO A 340 -3.91 12.71 8.35
C PRO A 340 -2.85 13.60 8.98
N ARG A 341 -2.84 14.89 8.61
CA ARG A 341 -2.01 15.93 9.23
C ARG A 341 -2.71 17.28 9.25
N ASN A 342 -2.42 18.13 10.25
CA ASN A 342 -3.00 19.48 10.36
C ASN A 342 -2.02 20.61 9.96
N PHE A 343 -0.88 20.28 9.35
CA PHE A 343 0.12 21.21 8.85
C PHE A 343 0.43 20.96 7.37
N GLY A 344 1.04 21.94 6.70
CA GLY A 344 1.31 21.86 5.27
C GLY A 344 0.02 21.86 4.42
N LEU A 345 -1.08 22.39 4.95
CA LEU A 345 -2.41 22.37 4.31
C LEU A 345 -2.41 23.03 2.93
N TRP A 346 -1.71 24.17 2.79
CA TRP A 346 -1.58 24.87 1.51
C TRP A 346 -0.79 24.05 0.49
N LEU A 347 0.33 23.44 0.91
CA LEU A 347 1.15 22.59 0.04
C LEU A 347 0.34 21.39 -0.46
N HIS A 348 -0.43 20.73 0.41
CA HIS A 348 -1.32 19.63 0.02
C HIS A 348 -2.36 20.04 -1.05
N LYS A 349 -2.83 21.30 -1.06
CA LYS A 349 -3.80 21.76 -2.06
C LYS A 349 -3.19 21.97 -3.45
N ILE A 350 -1.90 22.28 -3.53
CA ILE A 350 -1.23 22.56 -4.81
C ILE A 350 -0.41 21.37 -5.32
N THR A 351 -0.01 20.46 -4.45
CA THR A 351 0.74 19.26 -4.81
C THR A 351 -0.22 18.22 -5.40
N PRO A 352 0.00 17.76 -6.64
CA PRO A 352 -0.79 16.66 -7.20
C PRO A 352 -0.62 15.39 -6.38
N ARG A 353 -1.71 14.65 -6.12
CA ARG A 353 -1.69 13.40 -5.33
C ARG A 353 -0.61 12.41 -5.78
N TRP A 354 -0.47 12.18 -7.09
CA TRP A 354 0.55 11.27 -7.63
C TRP A 354 1.98 11.60 -7.20
N PHE A 355 2.28 12.87 -6.89
CA PHE A 355 3.61 13.28 -6.45
C PHE A 355 3.90 12.79 -5.02
N ASP A 356 2.93 12.92 -4.11
CA ASP A 356 3.03 12.35 -2.75
C ASP A 356 3.22 10.83 -2.81
N HIS A 357 2.59 10.17 -3.79
CA HIS A 357 2.67 8.72 -3.95
C HIS A 357 4.07 8.22 -4.34
N ILE A 358 4.93 9.04 -4.95
CA ILE A 358 6.30 8.61 -5.32
C ILE A 358 7.09 8.20 -4.08
N GLY A 359 7.08 9.05 -3.03
CA GLY A 359 7.81 8.78 -1.80
C GLY A 359 7.24 7.57 -1.05
N VAL A 360 5.92 7.48 -0.96
CA VAL A 360 5.24 6.37 -0.27
C VAL A 360 5.45 5.04 -1.00
N ASN A 361 5.37 5.01 -2.33
CA ASN A 361 5.69 3.78 -3.07
C ASN A 361 7.14 3.36 -2.86
N ALA A 362 8.10 4.29 -2.85
CA ALA A 362 9.50 3.97 -2.59
C ALA A 362 9.71 3.31 -1.21
N ILE A 363 8.97 3.74 -0.18
CA ILE A 363 8.96 3.12 1.15
C ILE A 363 8.45 1.67 1.07
N LEU A 364 7.30 1.46 0.41
CA LEU A 364 6.73 0.11 0.27
C LEU A 364 7.63 -0.82 -0.59
N ASP A 365 8.35 -0.26 -1.56
CA ASP A 365 9.29 -1.01 -2.39
C ASP A 365 10.53 -1.47 -1.59
N SER A 366 10.95 -0.77 -0.53
CA SER A 366 12.01 -1.26 0.37
C SER A 366 11.63 -2.58 1.05
N ASP A 367 10.36 -2.76 1.42
CA ASP A 367 9.92 -3.95 2.14
C ASP A 367 9.54 -5.11 1.21
N MET A 368 9.03 -4.78 0.03
CA MET A 368 8.29 -5.67 -0.87
C MET A 368 8.93 -7.04 -1.10
N TYR A 369 10.18 -7.06 -1.54
CA TYR A 369 10.88 -8.30 -1.85
C TYR A 369 11.28 -9.08 -0.59
N LEU A 370 11.66 -8.37 0.48
CA LEU A 370 12.07 -8.98 1.74
C LEU A 370 10.91 -9.77 2.35
N LEU A 371 9.75 -9.13 2.50
CA LEU A 371 8.56 -9.72 3.10
C LEU A 371 7.97 -10.86 2.26
N HIS A 372 8.06 -10.75 0.94
CA HIS A 372 7.65 -11.83 0.04
C HIS A 372 8.46 -13.12 0.26
N ILE A 373 9.77 -13.00 0.46
CA ILE A 373 10.65 -14.14 0.72
C ILE A 373 10.46 -14.64 2.16
N GLU A 374 10.29 -13.73 3.12
CA GLU A 374 10.03 -14.05 4.52
C GLU A 374 8.77 -14.91 4.67
N GLU A 375 7.66 -14.55 4.04
CA GLU A 375 6.41 -15.34 4.04
C GLU A 375 6.65 -16.79 3.60
N ARG A 376 7.45 -16.99 2.55
CA ARG A 376 7.75 -18.33 2.01
C ARG A 376 8.60 -19.15 2.96
N ASN A 377 9.46 -18.50 3.74
CA ASN A 377 10.24 -19.16 4.76
C ASN A 377 9.36 -19.54 5.96
N PHE A 378 8.42 -18.69 6.37
CA PHE A 378 7.41 -19.03 7.36
C PHE A 378 6.53 -20.21 6.92
N ALA A 379 6.07 -20.21 5.67
CA ALA A 379 5.24 -21.29 5.14
C ALA A 379 5.96 -22.65 5.17
N LYS A 380 7.28 -22.69 4.92
CA LYS A 380 8.08 -23.92 5.01
C LYS A 380 8.19 -24.46 6.44
N ALA A 381 8.22 -23.59 7.44
CA ALA A 381 8.30 -24.00 8.83
C ALA A 381 6.94 -24.40 9.45
N GLY A 382 5.84 -24.03 8.80
CA GLY A 382 4.47 -24.20 9.28
C GLY A 382 4.04 -23.04 10.17
N ILE A 383 2.86 -22.48 9.87
CA ILE A 383 2.38 -21.22 10.46
C ILE A 383 2.17 -21.30 11.98
N GLU A 384 1.84 -22.48 12.50
CA GLU A 384 1.66 -22.74 13.94
C GLU A 384 3.01 -22.79 14.70
N ASN A 385 4.10 -23.06 13.99
CA ASN A 385 5.45 -23.21 14.55
C ASN A 385 6.37 -22.02 14.23
N TRP A 386 5.81 -20.88 13.81
CA TRP A 386 6.59 -19.72 13.39
C TRP A 386 7.62 -19.29 14.46
N GLN A 387 7.28 -19.41 15.76
CA GLN A 387 8.18 -19.09 16.89
C GLN A 387 9.42 -19.98 16.98
N LYS A 388 9.40 -21.17 16.40
CA LYS A 388 10.61 -22.01 16.28
C LYS A 388 11.56 -21.50 15.19
N SER A 389 11.04 -20.65 14.31
CA SER A 389 11.76 -20.15 13.12
C SER A 389 12.32 -18.75 13.30
N VAL A 390 11.83 -17.99 14.27
CA VAL A 390 12.26 -16.61 14.52
C VAL A 390 12.47 -16.34 15.99
N TYR A 391 13.32 -15.37 16.27
CA TYR A 391 13.70 -14.95 17.61
C TYR A 391 13.41 -13.45 17.75
N VAL A 392 12.48 -13.11 18.64
CA VAL A 392 11.97 -11.74 18.89
C VAL A 392 12.16 -11.38 20.37
N PRO A 393 13.41 -11.13 20.80
CA PRO A 393 13.77 -11.10 22.21
C PRO A 393 13.58 -9.74 22.89
N THR A 394 13.28 -8.69 22.13
CA THR A 394 13.36 -7.32 22.64
C THR A 394 11.99 -6.73 22.92
N SER A 395 11.93 -5.71 23.78
CA SER A 395 10.71 -4.93 23.97
C SER A 395 10.27 -4.19 22.71
N SER A 396 11.17 -3.98 21.74
CA SER A 396 10.84 -3.33 20.46
C SER A 396 9.88 -4.20 19.64
N ASP A 397 9.92 -5.52 19.83
CA ASP A 397 9.04 -6.48 19.17
C ASP A 397 7.61 -6.48 19.74
N GLY A 398 7.33 -5.72 20.80
CA GLY A 398 6.10 -5.83 21.60
C GLY A 398 4.79 -5.76 20.81
N THR A 399 4.69 -4.91 19.78
CA THR A 399 3.48 -4.81 18.95
C THR A 399 3.30 -6.02 18.03
N VAL A 400 4.40 -6.53 17.47
CA VAL A 400 4.43 -7.76 16.66
C VAL A 400 3.98 -8.95 17.51
N VAL A 401 4.51 -9.03 18.74
CA VAL A 401 4.12 -10.03 19.74
C VAL A 401 2.64 -9.94 20.08
N ALA A 402 2.11 -8.74 20.29
CA ALA A 402 0.69 -8.53 20.56
C ALA A 402 -0.19 -9.02 19.40
N PHE A 403 0.17 -8.68 18.16
CA PHE A 403 -0.57 -9.11 16.97
C PHE A 403 -0.56 -10.62 16.78
N ARG A 404 0.60 -11.26 16.83
CA ARG A 404 0.69 -12.73 16.68
C ARG A 404 -0.03 -13.47 17.80
N ASN A 405 -0.01 -12.95 19.03
CA ASN A 405 -0.82 -13.50 20.12
C ASN A 405 -2.32 -13.36 19.87
N TRP A 406 -2.77 -12.19 19.42
CA TRP A 406 -4.17 -11.96 19.05
C TRP A 406 -4.60 -12.90 17.91
N PHE A 407 -3.79 -12.99 16.85
CA PHE A 407 -4.06 -13.82 15.68
C PHE A 407 -4.08 -15.32 16.02
N ARG A 408 -3.21 -15.76 16.93
CA ARG A 408 -3.26 -17.11 17.52
C ARG A 408 -4.56 -17.33 18.30
N LYS A 409 -4.82 -16.49 19.31
CA LYS A 409 -5.91 -16.68 20.29
C LYS A 409 -7.27 -16.69 19.59
N TYR A 410 -7.55 -15.68 18.78
CA TYR A 410 -8.88 -15.47 18.23
C TYR A 410 -9.07 -16.05 16.81
N CYS A 411 -7.98 -16.25 16.06
CA CYS A 411 -8.04 -16.65 14.64
C CYS A 411 -7.32 -17.96 14.31
N ARG A 412 -6.67 -18.62 15.28
CA ARG A 412 -5.87 -19.86 15.06
C ARG A 412 -4.84 -19.71 13.94
N PHE A 413 -4.18 -18.56 13.87
CA PHE A 413 -3.17 -18.23 12.86
C PHE A 413 -3.68 -18.20 11.40
N GLN A 414 -4.98 -18.13 11.19
CA GLN A 414 -5.55 -18.15 9.85
C GLN A 414 -6.55 -17.02 9.65
N VAL A 415 -6.57 -16.49 8.43
CA VAL A 415 -7.66 -15.64 7.96
C VAL A 415 -8.87 -16.54 7.70
N GLY A 416 -10.02 -16.17 8.25
CA GLY A 416 -11.30 -16.82 7.94
C GLY A 416 -11.79 -16.41 6.56
N TRP A 417 -11.24 -17.01 5.51
CA TRP A 417 -11.60 -16.72 4.12
C TRP A 417 -13.08 -16.98 3.85
N ALA A 418 -13.73 -16.07 3.13
CA ALA A 418 -15.16 -16.19 2.81
C ALA A 418 -15.43 -17.22 1.71
N ALA A 419 -14.47 -17.41 0.81
CA ALA A 419 -14.49 -18.44 -0.21
C ALA A 419 -13.48 -19.54 0.17
N PRO A 420 -13.72 -20.82 -0.17
CA PRO A 420 -12.72 -21.86 -0.04
C PRO A 420 -11.47 -21.47 -0.84
N THR A 421 -10.37 -21.24 -0.14
CA THR A 421 -9.07 -20.97 -0.75
C THR A 421 -8.17 -22.16 -0.58
N VAL A 422 -7.36 -22.46 -1.60
CA VAL A 422 -6.27 -23.43 -1.43
C VAL A 422 -5.22 -22.76 -0.54
N ASP A 423 -4.86 -23.40 0.57
CA ASP A 423 -3.76 -22.98 1.47
C ASP A 423 -2.38 -23.19 0.81
N GLN A 424 -2.21 -22.66 -0.40
CA GLN A 424 -0.98 -22.71 -1.16
C GLN A 424 -0.61 -21.31 -1.62
N LEU A 425 0.58 -20.87 -1.22
CA LEU A 425 1.14 -19.60 -1.71
C LEU A 425 1.34 -19.66 -3.23
N PRO A 426 1.06 -18.57 -3.95
CA PRO A 426 1.38 -18.46 -5.36
C PRO A 426 2.88 -18.64 -5.60
N ALA A 427 3.24 -19.19 -6.77
CA ALA A 427 4.62 -19.29 -7.21
C ALA A 427 5.30 -17.91 -7.20
N THR A 428 6.55 -17.85 -6.75
CA THR A 428 7.35 -16.62 -6.75
C THR A 428 7.61 -16.17 -8.19
N PRO A 429 7.14 -14.97 -8.59
CA PRO A 429 7.51 -14.40 -9.87
C PRO A 429 8.97 -13.88 -9.83
N THR A 430 9.48 -13.42 -10.97
CA THR A 430 10.75 -12.70 -11.02
C THR A 430 10.65 -11.37 -10.26
N LYS A 431 11.78 -10.85 -9.75
CA LYS A 431 11.80 -9.64 -8.90
C LYS A 431 11.18 -8.43 -9.61
N ASP A 432 11.44 -8.25 -10.90
CA ASP A 432 10.84 -7.18 -11.73
C ASP A 432 9.31 -7.24 -11.75
N LYS A 433 8.73 -8.44 -11.89
CA LYS A 433 7.28 -8.65 -11.86
C LYS A 433 6.68 -8.47 -10.47
N LEU A 434 7.42 -8.89 -9.43
CA LEU A 434 7.01 -8.71 -8.04
C LEU A 434 6.86 -7.23 -7.68
N MET A 435 7.82 -6.44 -8.16
CA MET A 435 7.96 -5.02 -7.88
C MET A 435 7.23 -4.13 -8.91
N ASP A 436 6.49 -4.73 -9.87
CA ASP A 436 5.75 -3.98 -10.89
C ASP A 436 4.71 -3.09 -10.20
N ARG A 437 4.90 -1.78 -10.33
CA ARG A 437 4.09 -0.75 -9.72
C ARG A 437 2.84 -0.41 -10.51
N TYR A 438 2.81 -0.73 -11.79
CA TYR A 438 1.68 -0.39 -12.63
C TYR A 438 0.42 -1.14 -12.15
N TRP A 439 0.51 -2.46 -12.00
CA TRP A 439 -0.65 -3.28 -11.65
C TRP A 439 -1.05 -3.21 -10.18
N SER A 440 -0.06 -3.08 -9.30
CA SER A 440 -0.29 -3.04 -7.86
C SER A 440 -0.72 -1.67 -7.34
N HIS A 441 -0.58 -0.58 -8.12
CA HIS A 441 -1.04 0.77 -7.76
C HIS A 441 -1.53 1.61 -8.94
N VAL A 442 -0.70 1.89 -9.94
CA VAL A 442 -0.95 2.98 -10.92
C VAL A 442 -2.25 2.78 -11.67
N ALA A 443 -2.53 1.56 -12.13
CA ALA A 443 -3.77 1.22 -12.84
C ALA A 443 -5.03 1.44 -11.97
N GLN A 444 -4.88 1.38 -10.65
CA GLN A 444 -5.98 1.46 -9.68
C GLN A 444 -6.10 2.85 -9.02
N CYS A 445 -5.17 3.77 -9.29
CA CYS A 445 -5.16 5.13 -8.75
C CYS A 445 -5.45 6.14 -9.85
N THR A 446 -6.53 6.91 -9.70
CA THR A 446 -6.99 7.86 -10.72
C THR A 446 -5.94 8.94 -10.98
N SER A 447 -5.28 9.43 -9.92
CA SER A 447 -4.23 10.45 -10.04
C SER A 447 -2.99 9.94 -10.75
N CYS A 448 -2.46 8.78 -10.37
CA CYS A 448 -1.24 8.22 -10.98
C CYS A 448 -1.48 7.77 -12.43
N SER A 449 -2.64 7.15 -12.71
CA SER A 449 -3.02 6.74 -14.07
C SER A 449 -3.14 7.95 -15.00
N ALA A 450 -3.78 9.03 -14.56
CA ALA A 450 -3.89 10.26 -15.33
C ALA A 450 -2.52 10.92 -15.57
N ALA A 451 -1.68 11.00 -14.53
CA ALA A 451 -0.34 11.55 -14.64
C ALA A 451 0.54 10.75 -15.62
N LEU A 452 0.49 9.41 -15.55
CA LEU A 452 1.20 8.55 -16.48
C LEU A 452 0.75 8.77 -17.93
N LYS A 453 -0.55 8.85 -18.19
CA LYS A 453 -1.10 9.12 -19.53
C LYS A 453 -0.61 10.47 -20.06
N ALA A 454 -0.68 11.52 -19.25
CA ALA A 454 -0.23 12.86 -19.62
C ALA A 454 1.28 12.90 -19.90
N MET A 455 2.10 12.27 -19.05
CA MET A 455 3.55 12.21 -19.24
C MET A 455 3.94 11.37 -20.47
N LYS A 456 3.24 10.28 -20.75
CA LYS A 456 3.45 9.50 -21.98
C LYS A 456 3.10 10.30 -23.23
N ALA A 457 2.00 11.06 -23.21
CA ALA A 457 1.66 11.96 -24.30
C ALA A 457 2.74 13.05 -24.51
N LEU A 458 3.25 13.64 -23.42
CA LEU A 458 4.33 14.62 -23.46
C LEU A 458 5.64 14.01 -23.99
N GLU A 459 5.99 12.78 -23.57
CA GLU A 459 7.16 12.05 -24.08
C GLU A 459 7.11 11.93 -25.61
N VAL A 460 5.97 11.50 -26.15
CA VAL A 460 5.75 11.38 -27.60
C VAL A 460 5.78 12.75 -28.28
N ALA A 461 5.13 13.76 -27.70
CA ALA A 461 5.12 15.11 -28.25
C ALA A 461 6.53 15.71 -28.35
N LEU A 462 7.39 15.49 -27.35
CA LEU A 462 8.79 15.92 -27.36
C LEU A 462 9.61 15.20 -28.44
N GLN A 463 9.36 13.90 -28.68
CA GLN A 463 10.00 13.15 -29.76
C GLN A 463 9.57 13.67 -31.13
N VAL A 464 8.26 13.88 -31.33
CA VAL A 464 7.72 14.44 -32.57
C VAL A 464 8.26 15.85 -32.81
N ALA A 465 8.30 16.70 -31.79
CA ALA A 465 8.87 18.05 -31.87
C ALA A 465 10.36 18.00 -32.26
N SER A 466 11.14 17.09 -31.67
CA SER A 466 12.55 16.91 -32.04
C SER A 466 12.72 16.57 -33.53
N ILE A 467 11.94 15.61 -34.04
CA ILE A 467 11.97 15.21 -35.46
C ILE A 467 11.49 16.35 -36.37
N ALA A 468 10.41 17.03 -36.01
CA ALA A 468 9.86 18.13 -36.80
C ALA A 468 10.84 19.31 -36.89
N VAL A 469 11.51 19.65 -35.79
CA VAL A 469 12.52 20.72 -35.74
C VAL A 469 13.72 20.38 -36.64
N VAL A 470 14.15 19.12 -36.68
CA VAL A 470 15.19 18.66 -37.62
C VAL A 470 14.68 18.68 -39.07
N GLY A 471 13.45 18.25 -39.33
CA GLY A 471 12.83 18.29 -40.65
C GLY A 471 12.67 19.71 -41.21
N LEU A 472 12.39 20.70 -40.36
CA LEU A 472 12.36 22.10 -40.77
C LEU A 472 13.72 22.59 -41.27
N LEU A 473 14.84 22.10 -40.71
CA LEU A 473 16.18 22.43 -41.20
C LEU A 473 16.48 21.84 -42.57
N THR A 474 15.92 20.67 -42.92
CA THR A 474 16.16 20.02 -44.20
C THR A 474 15.31 20.62 -45.33
N VAL A 475 14.10 21.10 -45.01
CA VAL A 475 13.16 21.69 -45.98
C VAL A 475 13.36 23.21 -46.16
N ALA A 476 13.85 23.91 -45.15
CA ALA A 476 14.15 25.34 -45.27
C ALA A 476 15.28 25.56 -46.28
N LYS A 477 14.93 25.98 -47.51
CA LYS A 477 15.89 26.44 -48.51
C LYS A 477 16.77 27.54 -47.90
N GLY A 478 18.02 27.64 -48.37
CA GLY A 478 19.09 28.49 -47.80
C GLY A 478 18.79 29.99 -47.64
N THR A 479 17.61 30.46 -48.06
CA THR A 479 17.08 31.81 -47.87
C THR A 479 16.38 32.06 -46.52
N LEU A 480 15.92 31.03 -45.80
CA LEU A 480 15.13 31.21 -44.56
C LEU A 480 15.96 31.16 -43.26
N LEU A 481 17.10 30.46 -43.27
CA LEU A 481 18.03 30.30 -42.13
C LEU A 481 19.46 30.52 -42.61
N THR A 482 19.84 31.79 -42.66
CA THR A 482 21.08 32.26 -43.30
C THR A 482 22.28 32.22 -42.36
N SER A 483 22.08 32.28 -41.04
CA SER A 483 23.19 32.27 -40.08
C SER A 483 23.44 30.90 -39.45
N VAL A 484 24.72 30.59 -39.23
CA VAL A 484 25.16 29.40 -38.49
C VAL A 484 24.54 29.38 -37.09
N VAL A 485 24.38 30.54 -36.46
CA VAL A 485 23.78 30.70 -35.13
C VAL A 485 22.33 30.22 -35.13
N GLN A 486 21.53 30.61 -36.12
CA GLN A 486 20.12 30.17 -36.22
C GLN A 486 20.01 28.66 -36.36
N ARG A 487 20.86 28.04 -37.20
CA ARG A 487 20.90 26.58 -37.37
C ARG A 487 21.31 25.89 -36.07
N ALA A 488 22.32 26.42 -35.37
CA ALA A 488 22.78 25.87 -34.09
C ALA A 488 21.70 25.94 -33.00
N VAL A 489 20.93 27.03 -32.93
CA VAL A 489 19.81 27.17 -31.99
C VAL A 489 18.73 26.13 -32.26
N ILE A 490 18.36 25.94 -33.53
CA ILE A 490 17.31 24.98 -33.92
C ILE A 490 17.76 23.53 -33.63
N VAL A 491 18.99 23.17 -33.98
CA VAL A 491 19.55 21.85 -33.64
C VAL A 491 19.59 21.64 -32.12
N SER A 492 20.01 22.66 -31.37
CA SER A 492 20.05 22.59 -29.90
C SER A 492 18.65 22.37 -29.31
N ALA A 493 17.62 23.04 -29.84
CA ALA A 493 16.24 22.82 -29.43
C ALA A 493 15.79 21.37 -29.71
N ALA A 494 16.09 20.82 -30.90
CA ALA A 494 15.76 19.44 -31.22
C ALA A 494 16.45 18.44 -30.26
N VAL A 495 17.72 18.67 -29.94
CA VAL A 495 18.50 17.85 -29.01
C VAL A 495 17.91 17.94 -27.60
N LEU A 496 17.56 19.14 -27.13
CA LEU A 496 16.93 19.34 -25.83
C LEU A 496 15.57 18.66 -25.73
N CYS A 497 14.73 18.73 -26.77
CA CYS A 497 13.47 17.99 -26.83
C CYS A 497 13.69 16.48 -26.73
N PHE A 498 14.65 15.93 -27.47
CA PHE A 498 14.96 14.51 -27.41
C PHE A 498 15.50 14.11 -26.02
N ALA A 499 16.45 14.86 -25.47
CA ALA A 499 17.02 14.62 -24.15
C ALA A 499 15.94 14.67 -23.06
N ALA A 500 15.04 15.68 -23.12
CA ALA A 500 13.90 15.78 -22.21
C ALA A 500 12.96 14.58 -22.34
N SER A 501 12.72 14.07 -23.56
CA SER A 501 11.91 12.86 -23.76
C SER A 501 12.55 11.62 -23.13
N ARG A 502 13.89 11.49 -23.21
CA ARG A 502 14.62 10.35 -22.62
C ARG A 502 14.63 10.43 -21.10
N TRP A 503 14.85 11.62 -20.54
CA TRP A 503 14.72 11.86 -19.12
C TRP A 503 13.30 11.53 -18.63
N LEU A 504 12.27 11.95 -19.38
CA LEU A 504 10.88 11.68 -19.01
C LEU A 504 10.55 10.18 -19.08
N ALA A 505 11.07 9.46 -20.08
CA ALA A 505 10.91 8.01 -20.17
C ALA A 505 11.52 7.28 -18.96
N ASP A 506 12.72 7.67 -18.55
CA ASP A 506 13.38 7.14 -17.35
C ASP A 506 12.61 7.49 -16.06
N PHE A 507 12.18 8.75 -15.94
CA PHE A 507 11.33 9.20 -14.84
C PHE A 507 10.03 8.38 -14.74
N ILE A 508 9.37 8.12 -15.88
CA ILE A 508 8.16 7.30 -15.93
C ILE A 508 8.48 5.87 -15.50
N GLN A 509 9.54 5.26 -16.03
CA GLN A 509 9.92 3.90 -15.70
C GLN A 509 10.13 3.76 -14.19
N LYS A 510 10.98 4.61 -13.62
CA LYS A 510 11.33 4.63 -12.21
C LYS A 510 10.14 4.84 -11.28
N ASN A 511 9.23 5.75 -11.61
CA ASN A 511 8.17 6.18 -10.68
C ASN A 511 6.82 5.49 -10.92
N PHE A 512 6.54 4.93 -12.09
CA PHE A 512 5.23 4.33 -12.42
C PHE A 512 5.29 2.83 -12.72
N TYR A 513 6.45 2.28 -13.09
CA TYR A 513 6.57 0.86 -13.44
C TYR A 513 7.46 0.09 -12.48
N PHE A 514 8.73 0.43 -12.37
CA PHE A 514 9.68 -0.36 -11.60
C PHE A 514 10.91 0.47 -11.26
N GLU A 515 11.34 0.37 -10.00
CA GLU A 515 12.65 0.79 -9.53
C GLU A 515 13.14 -0.32 -8.59
N ASP A 516 14.34 -0.85 -8.83
CA ASP A 516 14.89 -1.83 -7.89
C ASP A 516 15.34 -1.14 -6.61
N TYR A 517 14.89 -1.63 -5.45
CA TYR A 517 15.39 -1.19 -4.16
C TYR A 517 16.44 -2.18 -3.64
N VAL A 518 17.71 -1.80 -3.82
CA VAL A 518 18.86 -2.60 -3.36
C VAL A 518 19.45 -1.97 -2.10
N HIS A 519 19.13 -2.56 -0.95
CA HIS A 519 19.55 -2.09 0.38
C HIS A 519 21.07 -1.86 0.49
N ALA A 520 21.88 -2.73 -0.12
CA ALA A 520 23.34 -2.65 -0.07
C ALA A 520 23.92 -1.36 -0.68
N TYR A 521 23.15 -0.65 -1.53
CA TYR A 521 23.59 0.56 -2.22
C TYR A 521 22.93 1.84 -1.67
N LYS A 522 22.26 1.79 -0.52
CA LYS A 522 21.53 2.91 0.10
C LYS A 522 22.27 3.58 1.26
#